data_AF-A0AA37QH83-F1
#
_entry.id   AF-A0AA37QH83-F1
#
_cell.length_a   1.000
_cell.length_b   1.000
_cell.length_c   1.000
_cell.angle_alpha   90.00
_cell.angle_beta   90.00
_cell.angle_gamma   90.00
#
_symmetry.space_group_name_H-M   'P 1'
#
loop_
_entity.id
_entity.type
_entity.pdbx_description
1 polymer ?
#
loop_
_entity_poly.entity_id
_entity_poly.type
_entity_poly.pdbx_seq_one_letter_code
_entity_poly.pdbx_strand_id
1 'polypeptide(L)'
;MIRLVLALAAATLAPAATFAATPATVVTVVTVVTAAAPFAFTAADVAAYERGIAREAELVRAARERGRNARTPAERSAAAQAEWEDATIAGGAQAAGIPLARYRQVRATLHRVLSTLDFQGRIDGPQEMDMSAASPEMKRRLAGDPIAELAPASQAALKARMDAVVQAYVAYMTLVAVNG
;
A
#
# COMPACT_ATOMS: atom_id res chain seq x y z
N MET A 1 3.52 51.67 -0.96
CA MET A 1 3.19 52.74 -1.92
C MET A 1 3.66 52.31 -3.31
N ILE A 2 2.88 52.66 -4.35
CA ILE A 2 3.13 52.52 -5.80
C ILE A 2 2.48 51.31 -6.51
N ARG A 3 1.24 51.57 -6.95
CA ARG A 3 0.63 51.39 -8.29
C ARG A 3 0.50 50.01 -8.94
N LEU A 4 -0.76 49.56 -8.95
CA LEU A 4 -1.47 48.82 -9.99
C LEU A 4 -1.34 49.49 -11.37
N VAL A 5 -1.02 48.74 -12.43
CA VAL A 5 -1.51 48.98 -13.80
C VAL A 5 -1.75 47.63 -14.50
N LEU A 6 -2.98 47.47 -14.98
CA LEU A 6 -3.52 46.41 -15.81
C LEU A 6 -3.60 46.96 -17.26
N ALA A 7 -3.14 46.22 -18.28
CA ALA A 7 -3.57 46.35 -19.69
C ALA A 7 -2.98 45.16 -20.47
N LEU A 8 -3.76 44.17 -20.89
CA LEU A 8 -4.69 44.11 -22.04
C LEU A 8 -3.99 43.82 -23.38
N ALA A 9 -4.51 42.76 -24.00
CA ALA A 9 -4.16 42.06 -25.22
C ALA A 9 -3.84 42.88 -26.49
N ALA A 10 -3.11 42.27 -27.42
CA ALA A 10 -3.50 42.20 -28.83
C ALA A 10 -2.73 41.09 -29.58
N ALA A 11 -3.48 40.17 -30.18
CA ALA A 11 -3.00 39.24 -31.20
C ALA A 11 -2.63 40.00 -32.48
N THR A 12 -1.57 39.57 -33.18
CA THR A 12 -1.36 39.94 -34.59
C THR A 12 -0.79 38.75 -35.38
N LEU A 13 -1.23 38.70 -36.63
CA LEU A 13 -1.23 37.57 -37.56
C LEU A 13 0.17 37.11 -38.03
N ALA A 14 0.26 35.82 -38.35
CA ALA A 14 1.29 35.27 -39.22
C ALA A 14 1.13 35.73 -40.68
N PRO A 15 2.20 35.67 -41.47
CA PRO A 15 2.09 35.05 -42.78
C PRO A 15 3.15 33.97 -43.03
N ALA A 16 2.75 33.01 -43.86
CA ALA A 16 3.46 31.79 -44.22
C ALA A 16 4.82 32.02 -44.88
N ALA A 17 5.81 31.24 -44.46
CA ALA A 17 7.02 30.98 -45.23
C ALA A 17 7.18 29.45 -45.37
N THR A 18 7.15 29.02 -46.62
CA THR A 18 7.37 27.66 -47.11
C THR A 18 8.68 27.08 -46.57
N PHE A 19 8.61 26.12 -45.65
CA PHE A 19 9.76 25.31 -45.27
C PHE A 19 9.81 24.05 -46.13
N ALA A 20 10.96 23.86 -46.78
CA ALA A 20 11.29 22.68 -47.56
C ALA A 20 11.15 21.40 -46.72
N ALA A 21 10.53 20.39 -47.31
CA ALA A 21 10.30 19.08 -46.71
C ALA A 21 11.64 18.40 -46.39
N THR A 22 11.90 18.21 -45.10
CA THR A 22 12.86 17.22 -44.60
C THR A 22 12.05 15.96 -44.31
N PRO A 23 12.39 14.76 -44.82
CA PRO A 23 11.64 13.56 -44.48
C PRO A 23 11.82 13.26 -43.00
N ALA A 24 10.76 13.51 -42.22
CA ALA A 24 10.70 13.14 -40.82
C ALA A 24 10.73 11.61 -40.73
N THR A 25 11.84 11.08 -40.22
CA THR A 25 11.92 9.69 -39.77
C THR A 25 10.92 9.53 -38.63
N VAL A 26 9.78 8.90 -38.93
CA VAL A 26 8.80 8.50 -37.91
C VAL A 26 9.43 7.36 -37.12
N VAL A 27 10.04 7.69 -35.98
CA VAL A 27 10.43 6.69 -34.98
C VAL A 27 9.14 6.25 -34.28
N THR A 28 8.56 5.16 -34.75
CA THR A 28 7.50 4.47 -34.04
C THR A 28 8.12 3.84 -32.80
N VAL A 29 8.03 4.54 -31.66
CA VAL A 29 8.32 3.95 -30.35
C VAL A 29 7.19 2.97 -30.05
N VAL A 30 7.41 1.69 -30.38
CA VAL A 30 6.56 0.61 -29.88
C VAL A 30 6.88 0.45 -28.40
N THR A 31 6.12 1.14 -27.55
CA THR A 31 6.13 0.88 -26.11
C THR A 31 5.49 -0.49 -25.90
N VAL A 32 6.32 -1.54 -25.90
CA VAL A 32 5.89 -2.85 -25.42
C VAL A 32 5.63 -2.69 -23.93
N VAL A 33 4.36 -2.55 -23.55
CA VAL A 33 3.94 -2.65 -22.15
C VAL A 33 4.17 -4.12 -21.75
N THR A 34 5.40 -4.43 -21.38
CA THR A 34 5.73 -5.70 -20.75
C THR A 34 5.03 -5.66 -19.40
N ALA A 35 4.11 -6.60 -19.16
CA ALA A 35 3.50 -6.76 -17.86
C ALA A 35 4.62 -6.84 -16.81
N ALA A 36 4.67 -5.86 -15.91
CA ALA A 36 5.71 -5.79 -14.89
C ALA A 36 5.71 -7.11 -14.10
N ALA A 37 6.88 -7.73 -13.97
CA ALA A 37 7.01 -8.96 -13.22
C ALA A 37 6.44 -8.77 -11.80
N PRO A 38 5.69 -9.75 -11.26
CA PRO A 38 5.15 -9.65 -9.91
C PRO A 38 6.27 -9.41 -8.91
N PHE A 39 6.04 -8.50 -7.97
CA PHE A 39 7.02 -8.17 -6.93
C PHE A 39 7.47 -9.43 -6.19
N ALA A 40 8.79 -9.66 -6.17
CA ALA A 40 9.38 -10.80 -5.51
C ALA A 40 9.98 -10.43 -4.14
N PHE A 41 9.57 -11.18 -3.12
CA PHE A 41 10.14 -11.18 -1.79
C PHE A 41 10.77 -12.53 -1.44
N THR A 42 11.70 -12.49 -0.48
CA THR A 42 12.51 -13.62 -0.01
C THR A 42 12.04 -14.11 1.36
N ALA A 43 12.58 -15.23 1.84
CA ALA A 43 12.32 -15.70 3.20
C ALA A 43 12.77 -14.70 4.28
N ALA A 44 13.86 -13.95 4.02
CA ALA A 44 14.33 -12.90 4.93
C ALA A 44 13.33 -11.74 5.00
N ASP A 45 12.71 -11.36 3.87
CA ASP A 45 11.66 -10.34 3.83
C ASP A 45 10.43 -10.77 4.65
N VAL A 46 10.03 -12.05 4.59
CA VAL A 46 8.90 -12.58 5.37
C VAL A 46 9.19 -12.54 6.87
N ALA A 47 10.38 -12.99 7.29
CA ALA A 47 10.79 -12.89 8.69
C ALA A 47 10.92 -11.43 9.17
N ALA A 48 11.33 -10.52 8.29
CA ALA A 48 11.39 -9.09 8.58
C ALA A 48 9.99 -8.49 8.72
N TYR A 49 9.04 -8.90 7.87
CA TYR A 49 7.63 -8.53 7.99
C TYR A 49 7.05 -8.90 9.35
N GLU A 50 7.27 -10.13 9.84
CA GLU A 50 6.76 -10.56 11.15
C GLU A 50 7.22 -9.65 12.29
N ARG A 51 8.50 -9.29 12.33
CA ARG A 51 9.04 -8.35 13.33
C ARG A 51 8.45 -6.95 13.17
N GLY A 52 8.34 -6.49 11.93
CA GLY A 52 7.82 -5.16 11.62
C GLY A 52 6.35 -5.01 12.00
N ILE A 53 5.50 -5.98 11.65
CA ILE A 53 4.06 -5.90 11.91
C ILE A 53 3.74 -6.04 13.40
N ALA A 54 4.53 -6.86 14.12
CA ALA A 54 4.46 -6.92 15.59
C ALA A 54 4.77 -5.55 16.21
N ARG A 55 5.79 -4.85 15.70
CA ARG A 55 6.13 -3.51 16.17
C ARG A 55 5.05 -2.48 15.82
N GLU A 56 4.47 -2.54 14.63
CA GLU A 56 3.33 -1.68 14.28
C GLU A 56 2.16 -1.89 15.26
N ALA A 57 1.84 -3.15 15.59
CA ALA A 57 0.78 -3.47 16.55
C ALA A 57 1.06 -2.88 17.95
N GLU A 58 2.31 -2.92 18.42
CA GLU A 58 2.71 -2.27 19.68
C GLU A 58 2.51 -0.74 19.63
N LEU A 59 2.86 -0.10 18.53
CA LEU A 59 2.70 1.34 18.35
C LEU A 59 1.22 1.75 18.35
N VAL A 60 0.36 0.96 17.68
CA VAL A 60 -1.10 1.15 17.71
C VAL A 60 -1.63 1.01 19.14
N ARG A 61 -1.22 -0.04 19.88
CA ARG A 61 -1.64 -0.21 21.29
C ARG A 61 -1.21 0.97 22.16
N ALA A 62 0.02 1.45 22.00
CA ALA A 62 0.52 2.61 22.73
C ALA A 62 -0.24 3.91 22.37
N ALA A 63 -0.61 4.08 21.10
CA ALA A 63 -1.44 5.20 20.65
C ALA A 63 -2.84 5.17 21.27
N ARG A 64 -3.49 4.00 21.29
CA ARG A 64 -4.78 3.81 21.97
C ARG A 64 -4.72 4.12 23.44
N GLU A 65 -3.68 3.64 24.12
CA GLU A 65 -3.50 3.92 25.55
C GLU A 65 -3.34 5.42 25.82
N ARG A 66 -2.59 6.12 24.95
CA ARG A 66 -2.52 7.60 25.01
C ARG A 66 -3.89 8.24 24.78
N GLY A 67 -4.67 7.74 23.82
CA GLY A 67 -6.03 8.23 23.55
C GLY A 67 -6.99 8.04 24.72
N ARG A 68 -6.93 6.88 25.40
CA ARG A 68 -7.73 6.58 26.59
C ARG A 68 -7.41 7.50 27.77
N ASN A 69 -6.14 7.90 27.92
CA ASN A 69 -5.66 8.73 29.02
C ASN A 69 -5.61 10.24 28.69
N ALA A 70 -5.99 10.64 27.47
CA ALA A 70 -5.95 12.01 27.01
C ALA A 70 -7.01 12.88 27.72
N ARG A 71 -6.58 14.05 28.22
CA ARG A 71 -7.43 14.98 28.99
C ARG A 71 -8.10 16.01 28.09
N THR A 72 -7.58 16.20 26.89
CA THR A 72 -8.09 17.20 25.94
C THR A 72 -8.54 16.57 24.61
N PRO A 73 -9.45 17.23 23.86
CA PRO A 73 -9.78 16.81 22.50
C PRO A 73 -8.55 16.74 21.58
N ALA A 74 -7.63 17.70 21.68
CA ALA A 74 -6.43 17.75 20.86
C ALA A 74 -5.52 16.52 21.09
N GLU A 75 -5.31 16.13 22.34
CA GLU A 75 -4.54 14.92 22.70
C GLU A 75 -5.22 13.64 22.17
N ARG A 76 -6.56 13.55 22.26
CA ARG A 76 -7.31 12.42 21.68
C ARG A 76 -7.15 12.34 20.17
N SER A 77 -7.26 13.46 19.46
CA SER A 77 -7.07 13.51 18.01
C SER A 77 -5.65 13.18 17.59
N ALA A 78 -4.63 13.61 18.34
CA ALA A 78 -3.23 13.26 18.09
C ALA A 78 -2.98 11.76 18.34
N ALA A 79 -3.58 11.19 19.38
CA ALA A 79 -3.51 9.76 19.65
C ALA A 79 -4.14 8.93 18.53
N ALA A 80 -5.33 9.32 18.04
CA ALA A 80 -6.00 8.64 16.93
C ALA A 80 -5.16 8.67 15.63
N GLN A 81 -4.54 9.80 15.30
CA GLN A 81 -3.64 9.89 14.13
C GLN A 81 -2.39 9.02 14.28
N ALA A 82 -1.91 8.82 15.52
CA ALA A 82 -0.76 7.95 15.78
C ALA A 82 -1.07 6.45 15.62
N GLU A 83 -2.34 6.07 15.45
CA GLU A 83 -2.73 4.69 15.09
C GLU A 83 -2.63 4.43 13.59
N TRP A 84 -2.57 5.48 12.75
CA TRP A 84 -2.57 5.33 11.30
C TRP A 84 -1.31 4.62 10.81
N GLU A 85 -1.46 3.85 9.73
CA GLU A 85 -0.34 3.13 9.10
C GLU A 85 0.83 4.06 8.78
N ASP A 86 0.56 5.25 8.25
CA ASP A 86 1.63 6.22 7.93
C ASP A 86 2.45 6.64 9.15
N ALA A 87 1.87 6.59 10.36
CA ALA A 87 2.56 6.89 11.60
C ALA A 87 3.35 5.71 12.17
N THR A 88 2.92 4.46 11.90
CA THR A 88 3.52 3.26 12.51
C THR A 88 4.52 2.55 11.60
N ILE A 89 4.38 2.68 10.28
CA ILE A 89 5.15 1.93 9.28
C ILE A 89 6.66 2.17 9.35
N ALA A 90 7.09 3.38 9.75
CA ALA A 90 8.51 3.69 9.96
C ALA A 90 9.10 2.89 11.13
N GLY A 91 8.36 2.75 12.23
CA GLY A 91 8.76 1.93 13.36
C GLY A 91 8.75 0.44 13.03
N GLY A 92 7.80 -0.01 12.21
CA GLY A 92 7.78 -1.36 11.64
C GLY A 92 9.04 -1.66 10.82
N ALA A 93 9.40 -0.79 9.88
CA ALA A 93 10.63 -0.94 9.09
C ALA A 93 11.91 -0.99 9.93
N GLN A 94 11.98 -0.14 10.98
CA GLN A 94 13.11 -0.14 11.91
C GLN A 94 13.25 -1.48 12.65
N ALA A 95 12.15 -2.05 13.18
CA ALA A 95 12.18 -3.35 13.86
C ALA A 95 12.40 -4.52 12.89
N ALA A 96 11.93 -4.39 11.66
CA ALA A 96 12.18 -5.35 10.59
C ALA A 96 13.67 -5.40 10.20
N GLY A 97 14.41 -4.30 10.42
CA GLY A 97 15.83 -4.18 10.07
C GLY A 97 16.05 -4.04 8.56
N ILE A 98 15.06 -3.51 7.83
CA ILE A 98 15.11 -3.33 6.37
C ILE A 98 14.71 -1.90 5.97
N PRO A 99 15.12 -1.41 4.78
CA PRO A 99 14.74 -0.08 4.33
C PRO A 99 13.22 0.11 4.26
N LEU A 100 12.74 1.29 4.67
CA LEU A 100 11.29 1.60 4.70
C LEU A 100 10.59 1.34 3.37
N ALA A 101 11.21 1.69 2.24
CA ALA A 101 10.64 1.43 0.92
C ALA A 101 10.45 -0.07 0.64
N ARG A 102 11.43 -0.91 1.05
CA ARG A 102 11.33 -2.37 0.92
C ARG A 102 10.26 -2.93 1.84
N TYR A 103 10.22 -2.48 3.09
CA TYR A 103 9.21 -2.89 4.06
C TYR A 103 7.80 -2.58 3.58
N ARG A 104 7.56 -1.36 3.06
CA ARG A 104 6.28 -0.96 2.45
C ARG A 104 5.83 -1.91 1.36
N GLN A 105 6.73 -2.27 0.43
CA GLN A 105 6.40 -3.18 -0.66
C GLN A 105 6.04 -4.58 -0.15
N VAL A 106 6.89 -5.15 0.73
CA VAL A 106 6.66 -6.48 1.31
C VAL A 106 5.35 -6.51 2.10
N ARG A 107 5.14 -5.52 2.97
CA ARG A 107 3.92 -5.39 3.79
C ARG A 107 2.68 -5.25 2.92
N ALA A 108 2.70 -4.39 1.89
CA ALA A 108 1.56 -4.21 1.00
C ALA A 108 1.21 -5.50 0.23
N THR A 109 2.22 -6.22 -0.27
CA THR A 109 2.01 -7.50 -0.95
C THR A 109 1.48 -8.56 0.00
N LEU A 110 2.08 -8.72 1.18
CA LEU A 110 1.63 -9.70 2.17
C LEU A 110 0.23 -9.37 2.72
N HIS A 111 -0.07 -8.11 3.04
CA HIS A 111 -1.42 -7.69 3.46
C HIS A 111 -2.45 -7.97 2.39
N ARG A 112 -2.15 -7.75 1.11
CA ARG A 112 -3.08 -8.08 0.01
C ARG A 112 -3.37 -9.58 -0.01
N VAL A 113 -2.35 -10.42 0.10
CA VAL A 113 -2.53 -11.88 0.12
C VAL A 113 -3.31 -12.32 1.34
N LEU A 114 -2.90 -11.89 2.53
CA LEU A 114 -3.50 -12.31 3.79
C LEU A 114 -4.93 -11.80 3.94
N SER A 115 -5.24 -10.56 3.55
CA SER A 115 -6.63 -10.06 3.54
C SER A 115 -7.51 -10.81 2.55
N THR A 116 -7.00 -11.19 1.37
CA THR A 116 -7.76 -12.07 0.47
C THR A 116 -8.05 -13.41 1.14
N LEU A 117 -7.07 -14.03 1.80
CA LEU A 117 -7.26 -15.29 2.51
C LEU A 117 -8.24 -15.16 3.69
N ASP A 118 -8.21 -14.02 4.39
CA ASP A 118 -9.09 -13.66 5.51
C ASP A 118 -10.55 -13.58 5.02
N PHE A 119 -10.81 -12.77 3.99
CA PHE A 119 -12.14 -12.67 3.35
C PHE A 119 -12.62 -13.99 2.73
N GLN A 120 -11.71 -14.90 2.35
CA GLN A 120 -12.05 -16.24 1.86
C GLN A 120 -12.34 -17.24 2.99
N GLY A 121 -12.14 -16.86 4.26
CA GLY A 121 -12.25 -17.75 5.42
C GLY A 121 -11.15 -18.83 5.46
N ARG A 122 -10.04 -18.64 4.74
CA ARG A 122 -8.91 -19.59 4.69
C ARG A 122 -7.91 -19.38 5.82
N ILE A 123 -7.96 -18.22 6.47
CA ILE A 123 -7.26 -17.94 7.74
C ILE A 123 -8.30 -17.39 8.73
N ASP A 124 -8.07 -17.64 10.01
CA ASP A 124 -8.96 -17.17 11.09
C ASP A 124 -8.63 -15.72 11.45
N GLY A 125 -8.99 -14.81 10.55
CA GLY A 125 -8.82 -13.37 10.74
C GLY A 125 -10.14 -12.65 11.04
N PRO A 126 -10.07 -11.36 11.44
CA PRO A 126 -11.24 -10.61 11.86
C PRO A 126 -12.04 -10.02 10.69
N GLN A 127 -11.67 -10.27 9.44
CA GLN A 127 -12.30 -9.61 8.30
C GLN A 127 -13.48 -10.43 7.78
N GLU A 128 -14.67 -9.83 7.86
CA GLU A 128 -15.89 -10.35 7.25
C GLU A 128 -16.33 -9.45 6.10
N MET A 129 -16.88 -10.05 5.04
CA MET A 129 -17.45 -9.31 3.93
C MET A 129 -18.75 -9.96 3.44
N ASP A 130 -19.78 -9.14 3.28
CA ASP A 130 -20.97 -9.55 2.55
C ASP A 130 -20.66 -9.64 1.04
N MET A 131 -20.47 -10.88 0.58
CA MET A 131 -20.19 -11.17 -0.82
C MET A 131 -21.35 -10.81 -1.75
N SER A 132 -22.57 -10.64 -1.26
CA SER A 132 -23.70 -10.22 -2.12
C SER A 132 -23.51 -8.78 -2.60
N ALA A 133 -23.09 -7.89 -1.70
CA ALA A 133 -22.81 -6.48 -1.95
C ALA A 133 -21.43 -6.20 -2.58
N ALA A 134 -20.53 -7.19 -2.60
CA ALA A 134 -19.19 -7.03 -3.18
C ALA A 134 -19.24 -6.72 -4.70
N SER A 135 -18.35 -5.82 -5.13
CA SER A 135 -18.20 -5.47 -6.55
C SER A 135 -17.77 -6.69 -7.39
N PRO A 136 -18.04 -6.71 -8.70
CA PRO A 136 -17.59 -7.80 -9.58
C PRO A 136 -16.07 -7.99 -9.56
N GLU A 137 -15.30 -6.91 -9.44
CA GLU A 137 -13.85 -6.95 -9.32
C GLU A 137 -13.42 -7.64 -8.02
N MET A 138 -14.05 -7.28 -6.90
CA MET A 138 -13.78 -7.88 -5.60
C MET A 138 -14.09 -9.38 -5.62
N LYS A 139 -15.25 -9.76 -6.18
CA LYS A 139 -15.65 -11.16 -6.35
C LYS A 139 -14.63 -11.96 -7.17
N ARG A 140 -14.11 -11.39 -8.27
CA ARG A 140 -13.07 -12.03 -9.07
C ARG A 140 -11.77 -12.22 -8.29
N ARG A 141 -11.32 -11.18 -7.57
CA ARG A 141 -10.13 -11.26 -6.72
C ARG A 141 -10.26 -12.35 -5.65
N LEU A 142 -11.40 -12.38 -4.97
CA LEU A 142 -11.69 -13.34 -3.90
C LEU A 142 -11.99 -14.76 -4.42
N ALA A 143 -12.17 -14.96 -5.73
CA ALA A 143 -12.32 -16.30 -6.31
C ALA A 143 -10.97 -17.00 -6.61
N GLY A 144 -9.87 -16.24 -6.72
CA GLY A 144 -8.54 -16.76 -7.04
C GLY A 144 -7.76 -17.27 -5.83
N ASP A 145 -6.64 -17.94 -6.06
CA ASP A 145 -5.66 -18.23 -5.00
C ASP A 145 -4.59 -17.13 -4.96
N PRO A 146 -4.62 -16.22 -3.95
CA PRO A 146 -3.70 -15.08 -3.91
C PRO A 146 -2.24 -15.51 -3.73
N ILE A 147 -1.99 -16.73 -3.23
CA ILE A 147 -0.63 -17.27 -3.13
C ILE A 147 -0.12 -17.67 -4.52
N ALA A 148 -0.96 -18.28 -5.36
CA ALA A 148 -0.58 -18.69 -6.71
C ALA A 148 -0.19 -17.51 -7.63
N GLU A 149 -0.68 -16.31 -7.33
CA GLU A 149 -0.35 -15.07 -8.06
C GLU A 149 1.04 -14.51 -7.72
N LEU A 150 1.69 -15.01 -6.66
CA LEU A 150 3.04 -14.58 -6.29
C LEU A 150 4.10 -15.23 -7.17
N ALA A 151 5.27 -14.60 -7.27
CA ALA A 151 6.46 -15.22 -7.86
C ALA A 151 6.80 -16.54 -7.13
N PRO A 152 7.29 -17.60 -7.82
CA PRO A 152 7.51 -18.91 -7.20
C PRO A 152 8.38 -18.91 -5.94
N ALA A 153 9.45 -18.11 -5.91
CA ALA A 153 10.30 -17.97 -4.74
C ALA A 153 9.56 -17.34 -3.54
N SER A 154 8.66 -16.39 -3.81
CA SER A 154 7.83 -15.72 -2.80
C SER A 154 6.74 -16.63 -2.26
N GLN A 155 6.17 -17.50 -3.11
CA GLN A 155 5.27 -18.56 -2.67
C GLN A 155 5.96 -19.50 -1.67
N ALA A 156 7.16 -19.98 -2.02
CA ALA A 156 7.92 -20.86 -1.15
C ALA A 156 8.29 -20.17 0.17
N ALA A 157 8.73 -18.91 0.11
CA ALA A 157 9.06 -18.12 1.28
C ALA A 157 7.87 -17.91 2.23
N LEU A 158 6.69 -17.58 1.68
CA LEU A 158 5.47 -17.39 2.48
C LEU A 158 4.97 -18.71 3.05
N LYS A 159 4.89 -19.77 2.24
CA LYS A 159 4.40 -21.10 2.68
C LYS A 159 5.24 -21.66 3.82
N ALA A 160 6.56 -21.45 3.80
CA ALA A 160 7.46 -21.92 4.85
C ALA A 160 7.24 -21.25 6.22
N ARG A 161 6.53 -20.12 6.28
CA ARG A 161 6.28 -19.35 7.51
C ARG A 161 4.82 -18.95 7.68
N MET A 162 3.91 -19.63 7.00
CA MET A 162 2.50 -19.21 6.89
C MET A 162 1.88 -18.97 8.28
N ASP A 163 2.00 -19.93 9.19
CA ASP A 163 1.38 -19.85 10.52
C ASP A 163 1.86 -18.64 11.32
N ALA A 164 3.18 -18.39 11.34
CA ALA A 164 3.78 -17.26 12.07
C ALA A 164 3.35 -15.92 11.46
N VAL A 165 3.34 -15.83 10.13
CA VAL A 165 2.91 -14.65 9.38
C VAL A 165 1.42 -14.37 9.62
N VAL A 166 0.57 -15.39 9.56
CA VAL A 166 -0.87 -15.30 9.80
C VAL A 166 -1.12 -14.85 11.23
N GLN A 167 -0.48 -15.46 12.23
CA GLN A 167 -0.64 -15.06 13.62
C GLN A 167 -0.28 -13.58 13.84
N ALA A 168 0.84 -13.12 13.26
CA ALA A 168 1.28 -11.73 13.37
C ALA A 168 0.32 -10.75 12.66
N TYR A 169 -0.18 -11.14 11.48
CA TYR A 169 -1.19 -10.37 10.73
C TYR A 169 -2.51 -10.27 11.48
N VAL A 170 -3.07 -11.39 11.95
CA VAL A 170 -4.34 -11.43 12.69
C VAL A 170 -4.22 -10.57 13.96
N ALA A 171 -3.13 -10.72 14.72
CA ALA A 171 -2.90 -9.90 15.91
C ALA A 171 -2.88 -8.38 15.62
N TYR A 172 -2.36 -7.97 14.46
CA TYR A 172 -2.42 -6.59 14.01
C TYR A 172 -3.82 -6.19 13.56
N MET A 173 -4.47 -7.01 12.72
CA MET A 173 -5.79 -6.71 12.16
C MET A 173 -6.89 -6.67 13.22
N THR A 174 -6.85 -7.51 14.26
CA THR A 174 -7.80 -7.42 15.38
C THR A 174 -7.72 -6.06 16.08
N LEU A 175 -6.54 -5.42 16.08
CA LEU A 175 -6.44 -4.06 16.56
C LEU A 175 -7.11 -3.11 15.58
N VAL A 176 -6.69 -3.09 14.32
CA VAL A 176 -7.05 -2.00 13.40
C VAL A 176 -8.41 -2.13 12.73
N ALA A 177 -8.98 -3.35 12.61
CA ALA A 177 -10.26 -3.59 11.93
C ALA A 177 -11.50 -3.28 12.78
N VAL A 178 -11.42 -3.44 14.11
CA VAL A 178 -12.58 -3.33 15.03
C VAL A 178 -12.99 -1.87 15.32
N ASN A 179 -12.22 -0.88 14.87
CA ASN A 179 -12.47 0.55 15.11
C ASN A 179 -12.69 1.38 13.83
N GLY A 180 -13.05 0.73 12.72
CA GLY A 180 -13.46 1.39 11.47
C GLY A 180 -14.93 1.76 11.46
#